data_AF-A0A3S4F5D3-F1
#
_entry.id   AF-A0A3S4F5D3-F1
#
_cell.length_a   1.000
_cell.length_b   1.000
_cell.length_c   1.000
_cell.angle_alpha   90.00
_cell.angle_beta   90.00
_cell.angle_gamma   90.00
#
_symmetry.space_group_name_H-M   'P 1'
#
loop_
_entity.id
_entity.type
_entity.pdbx_description
1 polymer ?
#
loop_
_entity_poly.entity_id
_entity_poly.type
_entity_poly.pdbx_seq_one_letter_code
_entity_poly.pdbx_strand_id
1 'polypeptide(L)'
;MSIWDNSAIAGIETDEQREISSSYAYVADMTPGTTPDGEPYDGVMRNIVGNHVALVGDGRAGPDCLVMDSLPQELKRMKLSKKEVAVLTALGTYLAPRLAQDAAPRDLLRLMAQHKRRQLSPAR
;
A
#
# COMPACT_ATOMS: atom_id res chain seq x y z
N MET A 1 1.18 14.03 14.79
CA MET A 1 1.13 13.05 15.89
C MET A 1 2.53 12.95 16.47
N SER A 2 2.66 12.90 17.79
CA SER A 2 3.94 12.71 18.49
C SER A 2 3.74 11.62 19.52
N ILE A 3 4.68 10.67 19.58
CA ILE A 3 4.62 9.54 20.50
C ILE A 3 5.69 9.75 21.57
N TRP A 4 5.28 9.68 22.84
CA TRP A 4 6.16 9.88 24.00
C TRP A 4 6.15 8.68 24.95
N ASP A 5 5.18 7.78 24.79
CA ASP A 5 5.06 6.59 25.61
C ASP A 5 6.07 5.53 25.17
N ASN A 6 6.88 5.03 26.10
CA ASN A 6 7.94 4.08 25.81
C ASN A 6 7.41 2.75 25.26
N SER A 7 6.23 2.28 25.70
CA SER A 7 5.66 1.02 25.21
C SER A 7 5.16 1.16 23.77
N ALA A 8 4.58 2.32 23.43
CA ALA A 8 4.19 2.64 22.06
C ALA A 8 5.42 2.80 21.14
N ILE A 9 6.49 3.45 21.60
CA ILE A 9 7.75 3.55 20.86
C ILE A 9 8.33 2.16 20.59
N ALA A 10 8.39 1.32 21.63
CA ALA A 10 8.88 -0.06 21.47
C ALA A 10 8.05 -0.84 20.45
N GLY A 11 6.72 -0.73 20.49
CA GLY A 11 5.82 -1.36 19.51
C GLY A 11 6.03 -0.89 18.06
N ILE A 12 6.45 0.36 17.86
CA ILE A 12 6.83 0.88 16.54
C ILE A 12 8.16 0.27 16.11
N GLU A 13 9.17 0.29 16.98
CA GLU A 13 10.53 -0.20 16.70
C GLU A 13 10.57 -1.72 16.44
N THR A 14 9.66 -2.48 17.05
CA THR A 14 9.50 -3.93 16.84
C THR A 14 8.59 -4.27 15.66
N ASP A 15 8.06 -3.28 14.94
CA ASP A 15 7.07 -3.42 13.87
C ASP A 15 5.71 -4.02 14.31
N GLU A 16 5.46 -4.20 15.61
CA GLU A 16 4.21 -4.77 16.13
C GLU A 16 3.01 -3.82 15.99
N GLN A 17 3.24 -2.51 16.13
CA GLN A 17 2.22 -1.47 16.09
C GLN A 17 2.79 -0.21 15.46
N ARG A 18 2.93 -0.23 14.13
CA ARG A 18 3.50 0.90 13.37
C ARG A 18 2.51 1.57 12.43
N GLU A 19 1.40 0.92 12.09
CA GLU A 19 0.44 1.43 11.12
C GLU A 19 -0.57 2.39 11.76
N ILE A 20 -1.14 3.25 10.92
CA ILE A 20 -2.10 4.26 11.34
C ILE A 20 -3.51 3.89 10.90
N SER A 21 -4.42 3.86 11.87
CA SER A 21 -5.86 3.75 11.61
C SER A 21 -6.55 5.06 11.98
N SER A 22 -7.24 5.65 11.02
CA SER A 22 -8.08 6.84 11.26
C SER A 22 -9.53 6.42 11.37
N SER A 23 -10.14 6.70 12.51
CA SER A 23 -11.58 6.54 12.69
C SER A 23 -12.30 7.78 12.18
N TYR A 24 -13.45 7.57 11.56
CA TYR A 24 -14.29 8.62 11.03
C TYR A 24 -15.76 8.20 11.09
N ALA A 25 -16.63 9.19 11.19
CA ALA A 25 -18.05 9.03 10.95
C ALA A 25 -18.36 9.46 9.51
N TYR A 26 -19.39 8.86 8.91
CA TYR A 26 -19.85 9.22 7.58
C TYR A 26 -21.35 8.95 7.46
N VAL A 27 -21.97 9.61 6.49
CA VAL A 27 -23.34 9.32 6.05
C VAL A 27 -23.26 8.37 4.86
N ALA A 28 -23.79 7.16 5.01
CA ALA A 28 -23.87 6.18 3.93
C ALA A 28 -25.01 6.53 2.98
N ASP A 29 -24.68 6.73 1.70
CA ASP A 29 -25.65 6.81 0.61
C ASP A 29 -25.51 5.56 -0.25
N MET A 30 -26.43 4.60 -0.09
CA MET A 30 -26.39 3.29 -0.77
C MET A 30 -26.99 3.33 -2.18
N THR A 31 -27.00 4.50 -2.82
CA THR A 31 -27.38 4.63 -4.23
C THR A 31 -26.23 4.12 -5.10
N PRO A 32 -26.45 3.09 -5.95
CA PRO A 32 -25.41 2.60 -6.85
C PRO A 32 -25.03 3.63 -7.90
N GLY A 33 -23.80 3.53 -8.41
CA GLY A 33 -23.32 4.41 -9.47
C GLY A 33 -22.07 3.89 -10.15
N THR A 34 -21.40 4.77 -10.88
CA THR A 34 -20.18 4.46 -11.62
C THR A 34 -19.14 5.54 -11.35
N THR A 35 -17.89 5.14 -11.07
CA THR A 35 -16.78 6.08 -10.91
C THR A 35 -16.47 6.79 -12.24
N PRO A 36 -15.72 7.91 -12.24
CA PRO A 36 -15.28 8.56 -13.47
C PRO A 36 -14.49 7.63 -14.42
N ASP A 37 -13.83 6.62 -13.85
CA ASP A 37 -13.04 5.62 -14.58
C ASP A 37 -13.87 4.41 -15.06
N GLY A 38 -15.18 4.40 -14.81
CA GLY A 38 -16.11 3.38 -15.30
C GLY A 38 -16.42 2.23 -14.33
N GLU A 39 -15.91 2.26 -13.10
CA GLU A 39 -16.12 1.18 -12.14
C GLU A 39 -17.46 1.29 -11.41
N PRO A 40 -18.28 0.23 -11.35
CA PRO A 40 -19.52 0.26 -10.60
C PRO A 40 -19.26 0.28 -9.09
N TYR A 41 -20.11 0.97 -8.34
CA TYR A 41 -20.11 0.95 -6.87
C TYR A 41 -21.53 0.87 -6.32
N ASP A 42 -21.67 0.32 -5.11
CA ASP A 42 -22.96 0.12 -4.44
C ASP A 42 -23.38 1.29 -3.54
N GLY A 43 -22.44 2.17 -3.17
CA GLY A 43 -22.75 3.34 -2.38
C GLY A 43 -21.58 4.31 -2.22
N VAL A 44 -21.88 5.49 -1.68
CA VAL A 44 -20.93 6.58 -1.45
C VAL A 44 -20.90 6.93 0.04
N MET A 45 -19.69 7.03 0.59
CA MET A 45 -19.46 7.57 1.93
C MET A 45 -19.43 9.10 1.85
N ARG A 46 -20.48 9.77 2.35
CA ARG A 46 -20.60 11.24 2.31
C ARG A 46 -20.32 11.85 3.66
N ASN A 47 -19.97 13.14 3.66
CA ASN A 47 -19.79 13.94 4.87
C ASN A 47 -18.86 13.25 5.89
N ILE A 48 -17.69 12.79 5.41
CA ILE A 48 -16.71 12.11 6.24
C ILE A 48 -16.15 13.10 7.26
N VAL A 49 -16.28 12.78 8.54
CA VAL A 49 -15.75 13.56 9.67
C VAL A 49 -14.78 12.70 10.45
N GLY A 50 -13.51 13.11 10.48
CA GLY A 50 -12.48 12.45 11.28
C GLY A 50 -12.76 12.56 12.77
N ASN A 51 -12.56 11.47 13.51
CA ASN A 51 -12.76 11.41 14.95
C ASN A 51 -11.40 11.35 15.68
N HIS A 52 -10.64 10.28 15.43
CA HIS A 52 -9.32 10.08 16.06
C HIS A 52 -8.40 9.28 15.14
N VAL A 53 -7.12 9.23 15.55
CA VAL A 53 -6.08 8.43 14.93
C VAL A 53 -5.51 7.50 15.98
N ALA A 54 -5.31 6.24 15.62
CA ALA A 54 -4.76 5.20 16.49
C ALA A 54 -3.53 4.54 15.84
N LEU A 55 -2.56 4.21 16.70
CA LEU A 55 -1.44 3.35 16.36
C LEU A 55 -1.88 1.89 16.49
N VAL A 56 -1.75 1.11 15.42
CA VAL A 56 -2.21 -0.27 15.35
C VAL A 56 -1.21 -1.14 14.58
N GLY A 57 -1.37 -2.47 14.68
CA GLY A 57 -0.60 -3.41 13.85
C GLY A 57 -0.98 -3.30 12.38
N ASP A 58 -2.25 -3.52 12.06
CA ASP A 58 -2.81 -3.40 10.71
C ASP A 58 -3.81 -2.23 10.63
N GLY A 59 -3.42 -1.16 9.94
CA GLY A 59 -4.21 0.06 9.78
C GLY A 59 -5.19 -0.03 8.61
N ARG A 60 -6.35 0.63 8.71
CA ARG A 60 -7.29 0.71 7.58
C ARG A 60 -6.69 1.41 6.36
N ALA A 61 -5.72 2.31 6.57
CA ALA A 61 -4.99 2.98 5.50
C ALA A 61 -3.90 2.10 4.86
N GLY A 62 -3.61 0.94 5.44
CA GLY A 62 -2.60 -0.01 4.98
C GLY A 62 -1.16 0.39 5.34
N PRO A 63 -0.18 -0.44 4.92
CA PRO A 63 1.22 -0.33 5.32
C PRO A 63 1.95 0.90 4.74
N ASP A 64 1.34 1.60 3.78
CA ASP A 64 1.89 2.85 3.26
C ASP A 64 1.69 4.03 4.23
N CYS A 65 0.83 3.88 5.24
CA CYS A 65 0.53 4.88 6.27
C CYS A 65 0.99 4.39 7.65
N LEU A 66 2.27 4.59 7.96
CA LEU A 66 2.92 4.15 9.21
C LEU A 66 3.75 5.24 9.89
N VAL A 67 4.15 5.02 11.14
CA VAL A 67 5.04 5.91 11.91
C VAL A 67 6.50 5.49 11.73
N MET A 68 7.36 6.45 11.38
CA MET A 68 8.81 6.23 11.36
C MET A 68 9.56 7.56 11.53
N ASP A 69 10.70 7.53 12.23
CA ASP A 69 11.54 8.72 12.46
C ASP A 69 12.29 9.18 11.22
N SER A 70 12.44 8.30 10.24
CA SER A 70 13.06 8.63 8.96
C SER A 70 12.39 7.85 7.83
N LEU A 71 12.48 8.36 6.61
CA LEU A 71 11.95 7.64 5.45
C LEU A 71 12.66 6.27 5.32
N PRO A 72 11.93 5.13 5.39
CA PRO A 72 12.55 3.81 5.29
C PRO A 72 13.31 3.65 3.96
N GLN A 73 14.39 2.86 3.96
CA GLN A 73 15.21 2.68 2.74
C GLN A 73 14.42 2.06 1.59
N GLU A 74 13.46 1.21 1.93
CA GLU A 74 12.48 0.59 1.04
C GLU A 74 11.62 1.62 0.32
N LEU A 75 11.35 2.76 0.97
CA LEU A 75 10.59 3.89 0.42
C LEU A 75 11.50 4.98 -0.19
N LYS A 76 12.78 5.08 0.21
CA LYS A 76 13.76 6.02 -0.37
C LYS A 76 14.04 5.75 -1.85
N ARG A 77 13.86 4.51 -2.31
CA ARG A 77 14.12 4.08 -3.70
C ARG A 77 12.91 4.34 -4.62
N MET A 78 12.36 5.55 -4.62
CA MET A 78 11.30 5.97 -5.55
C MET A 78 11.82 6.56 -6.87
N LYS A 79 13.14 6.78 -7.01
CA LYS A 79 13.73 7.20 -8.29
C LYS A 79 14.24 5.98 -9.05
N LEU A 80 13.40 5.46 -9.95
CA LEU A 80 13.80 4.47 -10.95
C LEU A 80 14.81 5.09 -11.93
N SER A 81 15.86 4.36 -12.29
CA SER A 81 16.73 4.75 -13.40
C SER A 81 15.98 4.70 -14.74
N LYS A 82 16.44 5.43 -15.76
CA LYS A 82 15.79 5.45 -17.10
C LYS A 82 15.54 4.04 -17.68
N LYS A 83 16.46 3.09 -17.44
CA LYS A 83 16.33 1.70 -17.87
C LYS A 83 15.26 0.95 -17.09
N GLU A 84 15.22 1.13 -15.78
CA GLU A 84 14.20 0.52 -14.92
C GLU A 84 12.80 1.09 -15.21
N VAL A 85 12.70 2.39 -15.51
CA VAL A 85 11.45 3.02 -15.98
C VAL A 85 11.00 2.36 -17.29
N ALA A 86 11.88 2.21 -18.28
CA ALA A 86 11.51 1.60 -19.55
C ALA A 86 10.99 0.15 -19.40
N VAL A 87 11.64 -0.65 -18.55
CA VAL A 87 11.23 -2.02 -18.25
C VAL A 87 9.89 -2.04 -17.51
N LEU A 88 9.72 -1.18 -16.49
CA LEU A 88 8.47 -1.07 -15.75
C LEU A 88 7.32 -0.61 -16.65
N THR A 89 7.55 0.33 -17.56
CA THR A 89 6.55 0.78 -18.53
C THR A 89 6.16 -0.33 -19.49
N ALA A 90 7.12 -1.07 -20.05
CA ALA A 90 6.82 -2.19 -20.97
C ALA A 90 6.08 -3.35 -20.28
N LEU A 91 6.42 -3.65 -19.02
CA LEU A 91 5.71 -4.63 -18.21
C LEU A 91 4.33 -4.11 -17.78
N GLY A 92 4.26 -2.84 -17.38
CA GLY A 92 3.03 -2.17 -16.98
C GLY A 92 2.00 -2.18 -18.09
N THR A 93 2.37 -1.86 -19.33
CA THR A 93 1.44 -1.93 -20.47
C THR A 93 1.01 -3.36 -20.79
N TYR A 94 1.89 -4.35 -20.64
CA TYR A 94 1.58 -5.75 -20.91
C TYR A 94 0.68 -6.39 -19.83
N LEU A 95 0.85 -5.97 -18.57
CA LEU A 95 0.19 -6.55 -17.41
C LEU A 95 -1.02 -5.75 -16.93
N ALA A 96 -1.13 -4.45 -17.25
CA ALA A 96 -2.27 -3.61 -16.89
C ALA A 96 -3.65 -4.24 -17.20
N PRO A 97 -3.90 -4.84 -18.39
CA PRO A 97 -5.20 -5.46 -18.67
C PRO A 97 -5.43 -6.78 -17.92
N ARG A 98 -4.41 -7.30 -17.21
CA ARG A 98 -4.44 -8.59 -16.50
C ARG A 98 -4.27 -8.43 -14.99
N LEU A 99 -4.09 -7.22 -14.50
CA LEU A 99 -3.93 -6.92 -13.09
C LEU A 99 -5.27 -6.45 -12.52
N ALA A 100 -5.57 -6.91 -11.31
CA ALA A 100 -6.62 -6.31 -10.50
C ALA A 100 -6.22 -4.88 -10.13
N GLN A 101 -7.21 -4.02 -9.87
CA GLN A 101 -6.94 -2.61 -9.55
C GLN A 101 -6.17 -2.41 -8.24
N ASP A 102 -6.29 -3.36 -7.31
CA ASP A 102 -5.57 -3.39 -6.04
C ASP A 102 -4.23 -4.15 -6.12
N ALA A 103 -3.86 -4.69 -7.29
CA ALA A 103 -2.62 -5.43 -7.44
C ALA A 103 -1.41 -4.48 -7.30
N ALA A 104 -0.65 -4.62 -6.21
CA ALA A 104 0.53 -3.81 -5.98
C ALA A 104 1.67 -4.19 -6.96
N PRO A 105 2.21 -3.25 -7.76
CA PRO A 105 3.28 -3.53 -8.74
C PRO A 105 4.56 -4.11 -8.12
N ARG A 106 4.79 -3.84 -6.83
CA ARG A 106 5.93 -4.35 -6.06
C ARG A 106 5.88 -5.86 -5.86
N ASP A 107 4.69 -6.44 -5.70
CA ASP A 107 4.53 -7.89 -5.54
C ASP A 107 4.91 -8.62 -6.83
N LEU A 108 4.62 -7.99 -7.97
CA LEU A 108 4.94 -8.53 -9.29
C LEU A 108 6.45 -8.54 -9.56
N LEU A 109 7.15 -7.46 -9.22
CA LEU A 109 8.61 -7.40 -9.30
C LEU A 109 9.29 -8.43 -8.37
N ARG A 110 8.76 -8.62 -7.16
CA ARG A 110 9.23 -9.66 -6.23
C ARG A 110 8.98 -11.07 -6.78
N LEU A 111 7.80 -11.33 -7.33
CA LEU A 111 7.44 -12.62 -7.92
C LEU A 111 8.37 -12.98 -9.10
N MET A 112 8.65 -12.01 -9.97
CA MET A 112 9.56 -12.20 -11.10
C MET A 112 11.01 -12.44 -10.65
N ALA A 113 11.47 -11.74 -9.61
CA ALA A 113 12.79 -11.96 -9.03
C ALA A 113 12.91 -13.38 -8.42
N GLN A 114 11.85 -13.88 -7.78
CA GLN A 114 11.78 -15.25 -7.27
C GLN A 114 11.74 -16.28 -8.41
N HIS A 115 11.00 -16.02 -9.48
CA HIS A 115 10.92 -16.92 -10.64
C HIS A 115 12.26 -17.03 -11.38
N LYS A 116 12.97 -15.90 -11.54
CA LYS A 116 14.32 -15.87 -12.11
C LYS A 116 15.32 -16.66 -11.25
N ARG A 117 15.26 -16.56 -9.92
CA ARG A 117 16.07 -17.39 -9.00
C ARG A 117 15.78 -18.88 -9.14
N ARG A 118 14.50 -19.26 -9.30
CA ARG A 118 14.06 -20.65 -9.45
C ARG A 118 14.43 -21.27 -10.80
N GLN A 119 14.56 -20.46 -11.87
CA GLN A 119 15.08 -20.93 -13.16
C GLN A 119 16.62 -21.01 -13.20
N LEU A 120 17.33 -20.39 -12.25
CA LEU A 120 18.79 -20.35 -12.16
C LEU A 120 19.38 -21.36 -11.15
N SER A 121 18.55 -22.17 -10.46
CA SER A 121 19.07 -23.32 -9.71
C SER A 121 19.44 -24.43 -10.70
N PRO A 122 20.72 -24.84 -10.82
CA PRO A 122 21.08 -25.99 -11.63
C PRO A 122 20.46 -27.24 -11.01
N ALA A 123 19.96 -28.14 -11.86
CA ALA A 123 19.68 -29.51 -11.46
C ALA A 123 20.94 -30.09 -10.78
N ARG A 124 20.79 -30.58 -9.55
CA ARG A 124 21.76 -31.49 -8.94
C ARG A 124 21.62 -32.87 -9.55
#